data_AF-A0A0M0EJP2-F1
#
_entry.id   AF-A0A0M0EJP2-F1
#
_cell.length_a   1.000
_cell.length_b   1.000
_cell.length_c   1.000
_cell.angle_alpha   90.00
_cell.angle_beta   90.00
_cell.angle_gamma   90.00
#
_symmetry.space_group_name_H-M   'P 1'
#
loop_
_entity.id
_entity.type
_entity.pdbx_description
1 polymer ?
#
loop_
_entity_poly.entity_id
_entity_poly.type
_entity_poly.pdbx_seq_one_letter_code
_entity_poly.pdbx_strand_id
1 'polypeptide(L)'
;MKVSPLPADGPATLSAPITVHDGTSEWVTPVPALIDALQHSGILTAHHVAAARFWATDYRIGVMGQEDPHLDRTSLGLSVRPLNRRMGSINRYRYIHDIIGNRYERILIATMINNQPLDEIASHVQYDPRHMGSVLALLLDFLTRHYDAMPGHLWRG
;
A
#
# COMPACT_ATOMS: atom_id res chain seq x y z
N MET A 1 59.38 41.90 -19.48
CA MET A 1 59.50 41.08 -20.70
C MET A 1 58.20 40.35 -20.95
N LYS A 2 57.74 40.41 -22.21
CA LYS A 2 56.85 39.48 -22.93
C LYS A 2 55.36 39.38 -22.56
N VAL A 3 54.56 40.01 -23.42
CA VAL A 3 53.14 39.75 -23.71
C VAL A 3 53.03 38.44 -24.51
N SER A 4 52.03 37.60 -24.25
CA SER A 4 51.16 37.00 -25.28
C SER A 4 49.92 36.33 -24.66
N PRO A 5 48.75 36.36 -25.34
CA PRO A 5 47.44 35.97 -24.81
C PRO A 5 46.89 34.63 -25.38
N LEU A 6 45.76 34.20 -24.79
CA LEU A 6 44.73 33.19 -25.16
C LEU A 6 44.84 32.37 -26.47
N PRO A 7 44.20 31.18 -26.47
CA PRO A 7 43.14 30.95 -27.45
C PRO A 7 41.80 30.60 -26.78
N ALA A 8 40.74 31.10 -27.43
CA ALA A 8 39.35 30.81 -27.15
C ALA A 8 38.89 29.48 -27.82
N ASP A 9 37.76 28.99 -27.29
CA ASP A 9 36.75 28.11 -27.89
C ASP A 9 37.11 26.69 -28.36
N GLY A 10 36.57 25.73 -27.59
CA GLY A 10 36.20 24.39 -28.03
C GLY A 10 35.26 23.75 -26.99
N PRO A 11 34.03 23.32 -27.34
CA PRO A 11 33.06 22.81 -26.39
C PRO A 11 33.37 21.35 -26.07
N ALA A 12 33.49 21.00 -24.80
CA ALA A 12 33.55 19.60 -24.37
C ALA A 12 32.44 19.35 -23.35
N THR A 13 31.28 19.02 -23.93
CA THR A 13 30.31 18.04 -23.45
C THR A 13 29.80 18.21 -22.02
N LEU A 14 28.54 18.65 -21.91
CA LEU A 14 27.64 18.33 -20.81
C LEU A 14 27.88 16.88 -20.38
N SER A 15 28.55 16.67 -19.26
CA SER A 15 28.46 15.40 -18.53
C SER A 15 26.97 15.20 -18.28
N ALA A 16 26.45 14.15 -18.91
CA ALA A 16 25.07 13.73 -18.81
C ALA A 16 24.61 13.78 -17.36
N PRO A 17 23.33 14.08 -17.09
CA PRO A 17 22.81 13.93 -15.74
C PRO A 17 23.15 12.52 -15.30
N ILE A 18 23.92 12.42 -14.22
CA ILE A 18 23.99 11.19 -13.45
C ILE A 18 22.52 10.97 -13.12
N THR A 19 21.91 10.01 -13.81
CA THR A 19 20.62 9.47 -13.42
C THR A 19 20.87 8.96 -12.02
N VAL A 20 20.57 9.81 -11.03
CA VAL A 20 20.31 9.39 -9.68
C VAL A 20 19.20 8.40 -9.88
N HIS A 21 19.57 7.12 -9.83
CA HIS A 21 18.62 6.04 -9.84
C HIS A 21 17.82 6.27 -8.57
N ASP A 22 16.69 6.94 -8.74
CA ASP A 22 15.78 7.26 -7.66
C ASP A 22 15.49 5.94 -6.96
N GLY A 23 15.70 5.95 -5.66
CA GLY A 23 15.66 4.79 -4.79
C GLY A 23 14.23 4.32 -4.55
N THR A 24 13.40 4.24 -5.59
CA THR A 24 12.04 3.73 -5.53
C THR A 24 12.03 2.22 -5.74
N SER A 25 12.68 1.50 -4.83
CA SER A 25 12.10 0.24 -4.38
C SER A 25 11.53 0.51 -2.98
N GLU A 26 10.48 1.35 -2.97
CA GLU A 26 9.48 1.25 -1.92
C GLU A 26 8.95 -0.18 -2.01
N TRP A 27 9.25 -1.02 -1.03
CA TRP A 27 8.66 -2.36 -0.91
C TRP A 27 7.19 -2.20 -0.49
N VAL A 28 6.41 -1.63 -1.40
CA VAL A 28 4.96 -1.56 -1.34
C VAL A 28 4.49 -3.01 -1.39
N THR A 29 3.64 -3.39 -0.43
CA THR A 29 2.97 -4.69 -0.48
C THR A 29 2.39 -4.88 -1.89
N PRO A 30 2.82 -5.93 -2.62
CA PRO A 30 2.40 -6.10 -4.01
C PRO A 30 0.89 -6.21 -4.06
N VAL A 31 0.31 -5.49 -5.01
CA VAL A 31 -1.12 -5.45 -5.20
C VAL A 31 -1.52 -6.70 -5.99
N PRO A 32 -2.60 -7.40 -5.59
CA PRO A 32 -3.13 -8.51 -6.37
C PRO A 32 -3.40 -8.10 -7.82
N ALA A 33 -3.12 -8.98 -8.77
CA ALA A 33 -3.35 -8.71 -10.20
C ALA A 33 -4.80 -8.30 -10.49
N LEU A 34 -5.75 -8.81 -9.71
CA LEU A 34 -7.15 -8.40 -9.77
C LEU A 34 -7.35 -6.91 -9.45
N ILE A 35 -6.73 -6.40 -8.39
CA ILE A 35 -6.84 -4.97 -8.03
C ILE A 35 -6.19 -4.10 -9.10
N ASP A 36 -5.03 -4.51 -9.62
CA ASP A 36 -4.37 -3.80 -10.72
C ASP A 36 -5.28 -3.78 -11.95
N ALA A 37 -5.88 -4.90 -12.36
CA ALA A 37 -6.78 -4.97 -13.50
C ALA A 37 -8.04 -4.09 -13.31
N LEU A 38 -8.59 -4.06 -12.09
CA LEU A 38 -9.74 -3.21 -11.78
C LEU A 38 -9.36 -1.72 -11.73
N GLN A 39 -8.13 -1.38 -11.34
CA GLN A 39 -7.62 -0.01 -11.42
C GLN A 39 -7.42 0.42 -12.89
N HIS A 40 -6.80 -0.42 -13.71
CA HIS A 40 -6.57 -0.13 -15.13
C HIS A 40 -7.87 -0.01 -15.93
N SER A 41 -8.92 -0.74 -15.53
CA SER A 41 -10.26 -0.61 -16.12
C SER A 41 -11.08 0.56 -15.58
N GLY A 42 -10.55 1.33 -14.62
CA GLY A 42 -11.20 2.51 -14.04
C GLY A 42 -12.28 2.21 -13.01
N ILE A 43 -12.47 0.94 -12.62
CA ILE A 43 -13.40 0.55 -11.54
C ILE A 43 -12.83 0.96 -10.18
N LEU A 44 -11.51 0.84 -10.00
CA LEU A 44 -10.82 1.27 -8.79
C LEU A 44 -10.01 2.55 -8.99
N THR A 45 -10.05 3.42 -7.99
CA THR A 45 -9.23 4.63 -7.94
C THR A 45 -7.92 4.37 -7.18
N ALA A 46 -6.98 5.31 -7.24
CA ALA A 46 -5.76 5.24 -6.43
C ALA A 46 -6.06 5.18 -4.92
N HIS A 47 -7.12 5.85 -4.45
CA HIS A 47 -7.56 5.79 -3.05
C HIS A 47 -8.04 4.38 -2.66
N HIS A 48 -8.78 3.70 -3.55
CA HIS A 48 -9.19 2.31 -3.30
C HIS A 48 -7.99 1.38 -3.15
N VAL A 49 -6.97 1.54 -4.02
CA VAL A 49 -5.75 0.74 -3.96
C VAL A 49 -4.98 1.00 -2.66
N ALA A 50 -4.88 2.27 -2.24
CA ALA A 50 -4.24 2.62 -0.97
C ALA A 50 -4.96 2.01 0.24
N ALA A 51 -6.29 2.11 0.29
CA ALA A 51 -7.09 1.51 1.37
C ALA A 51 -6.96 -0.03 1.39
N ALA A 52 -6.96 -0.66 0.22
CA ALA A 52 -6.75 -2.10 0.10
C ALA A 52 -5.37 -2.53 0.62
N ARG A 53 -4.31 -1.80 0.26
CA ARG A 53 -2.94 -2.02 0.77
C ARG A 53 -2.89 -1.87 2.29
N PHE A 54 -3.44 -0.78 2.84
CA PHE A 54 -3.44 -0.54 4.28
C PHE A 54 -4.13 -1.66 5.05
N TRP A 55 -5.34 -2.05 4.61
CA TRP A 55 -6.05 -3.16 5.23
C TRP A 55 -5.24 -4.46 5.18
N ALA A 56 -4.64 -4.76 4.04
CA ALA A 56 -3.89 -6.00 3.86
C ALA A 56 -2.60 -6.02 4.71
N THR A 57 -1.95 -4.87 4.90
CA THR A 57 -0.81 -4.70 5.81
C THR A 57 -1.25 -4.91 7.26
N ASP A 58 -2.35 -4.28 7.68
CA ASP A 58 -2.89 -4.43 9.04
C ASP A 58 -3.31 -5.86 9.35
N TYR A 59 -3.90 -6.57 8.38
CA TYR A 59 -4.24 -7.98 8.50
C TYR A 59 -2.99 -8.86 8.61
N ARG A 60 -1.99 -8.66 7.74
CA ARG A 60 -0.74 -9.45 7.75
C ARG A 60 0.01 -9.31 9.08
N ILE A 61 0.14 -8.09 9.59
CA ILE A 61 0.85 -7.81 10.85
C ILE A 61 0.00 -8.23 12.06
N GLY A 62 -1.27 -7.82 12.07
CA GLY A 62 -2.15 -7.94 13.22
C GLY A 62 -2.74 -9.33 13.42
N VAL A 63 -3.00 -10.06 12.33
CA VAL A 63 -3.66 -11.37 12.35
C VAL A 63 -2.69 -12.49 11.99
N MET A 64 -1.97 -12.35 10.87
CA MET A 64 -1.04 -13.40 10.41
C MET A 64 0.29 -13.40 11.17
N GLY A 65 0.55 -12.35 11.97
CA GLY A 65 1.77 -12.23 12.76
C GLY A 65 3.04 -11.97 11.94
N GLN A 66 2.90 -11.46 10.72
CA GLN A 66 4.04 -11.08 9.89
C GLN A 66 4.78 -9.88 10.49
N GLU A 67 6.09 -9.84 10.27
CA GLU A 67 6.93 -8.71 10.64
C GLU A 67 6.68 -7.52 9.70
N ASP A 68 6.70 -6.31 10.25
CA ASP A 68 6.64 -5.08 9.45
C ASP A 68 7.95 -4.92 8.65
N PRO A 69 7.97 -5.00 7.31
CA PRO A 69 9.20 -4.83 6.53
C PRO A 69 9.86 -3.45 6.71
N HIS A 70 9.17 -2.49 7.33
CA HIS A 70 9.73 -1.19 7.72
C HIS A 70 10.33 -1.16 9.15
N LEU A 71 10.62 -2.33 9.74
CA LEU A 71 11.12 -2.52 11.11
C LEU A 71 12.42 -1.77 11.42
N ASP A 72 13.33 -1.63 10.45
CA ASP A 72 14.71 -1.15 10.71
C ASP A 72 14.93 0.37 10.56
N ARG A 73 13.99 1.13 10.02
CA ARG A 73 14.29 2.52 9.57
C ARG A 73 13.97 3.65 10.54
N THR A 74 13.33 3.40 11.68
CA THR A 74 13.06 4.46 12.69
C THR A 74 13.85 4.33 13.98
N SER A 75 14.59 3.25 14.19
CA SER A 75 15.50 3.15 15.34
C SER A 75 16.84 3.78 14.98
N LEU A 76 16.92 5.10 15.08
CA LEU A 76 18.18 5.84 15.29
C LEU A 76 18.76 5.45 16.67
N GLY A 77 19.22 4.20 16.78
CA GLY A 77 20.06 3.70 17.87
C GLY A 77 19.49 3.71 19.30
N LEU A 78 18.26 4.16 19.56
CA LEU A 78 17.72 4.29 20.92
C LEU A 78 16.23 3.95 20.98
N SER A 79 15.91 2.66 20.99
CA SER A 79 14.90 2.04 21.87
C SER A 79 14.44 0.70 21.28
N VAL A 80 14.51 -0.33 22.13
CA VAL A 80 13.80 -1.58 21.95
C VAL A 80 12.30 -1.28 21.98
N ARG A 81 11.60 -1.27 20.83
CA ARG A 81 10.14 -1.55 20.80
C ARG A 81 9.55 -1.94 19.41
N PRO A 82 9.70 -3.20 18.99
CA PRO A 82 8.94 -3.79 17.87
C PRO A 82 7.42 -3.89 18.12
N LEU A 83 7.01 -3.97 19.39
CA LEU A 83 5.61 -4.24 19.79
C LEU A 83 4.65 -3.09 19.49
N ASN A 84 5.20 -1.88 19.41
CA ASN A 84 4.47 -0.65 19.31
C ASN A 84 3.72 -0.58 17.96
N ARG A 85 4.40 -0.59 16.81
CA ARG A 85 3.72 -0.60 15.49
C ARG A 85 2.79 -1.80 15.27
N ARG A 86 3.18 -2.99 15.76
CA ARG A 86 2.32 -4.18 15.69
C ARG A 86 1.00 -3.94 16.41
N MET A 87 1.04 -3.33 17.60
CA MET A 87 -0.17 -2.95 18.33
C MET A 87 -1.04 -1.97 17.54
N GLY A 88 -0.42 -1.00 16.86
CA GLY A 88 -1.11 -0.09 15.94
C GLY A 88 -1.88 -0.84 14.85
N SER A 89 -1.22 -1.76 14.13
CA SER A 89 -1.90 -2.59 13.11
C SER A 89 -2.99 -3.50 13.68
N ILE A 90 -2.78 -4.11 14.85
CA ILE A 90 -3.81 -4.90 15.55
C ILE A 90 -5.03 -4.03 15.85
N ASN A 91 -4.83 -2.83 16.38
CA ASN A 91 -5.91 -1.94 16.79
C ASN A 91 -6.69 -1.41 15.58
N ARG A 92 -6.00 -1.00 14.51
CA ARG A 92 -6.65 -0.58 13.26
C ARG A 92 -7.41 -1.72 12.61
N TYR A 93 -6.80 -2.91 12.55
CA TYR A 93 -7.46 -4.12 12.05
C TYR A 93 -8.74 -4.40 12.84
N ARG A 94 -8.69 -4.42 14.17
CA ARG A 94 -9.87 -4.67 15.03
C ARG A 94 -10.96 -3.64 14.80
N TYR A 95 -10.60 -2.36 14.77
CA TYR A 95 -11.55 -1.28 14.49
C TYR A 95 -12.24 -1.47 13.14
N ILE A 96 -11.49 -1.78 12.08
CA ILE A 96 -12.08 -2.02 10.76
C ILE A 96 -12.93 -3.29 10.75
N HIS A 97 -12.44 -4.37 11.37
CA HIS A 97 -13.16 -5.64 11.50
C HIS A 97 -14.52 -5.47 12.16
N ASP A 98 -14.59 -4.70 13.26
CA ASP A 98 -15.84 -4.44 13.98
C ASP A 98 -16.87 -3.69 13.11
N ILE A 99 -16.42 -2.92 12.12
CA ILE A 99 -17.29 -2.13 11.24
C ILE A 99 -17.71 -2.93 10.01
N ILE A 100 -16.77 -3.60 9.32
CA ILE A 100 -17.08 -4.35 8.09
C ILE A 100 -17.64 -5.74 8.38
N GLY A 101 -17.30 -6.33 9.52
CA GLY A 101 -17.70 -7.68 9.91
C GLY A 101 -17.15 -8.80 9.00
N ASN A 102 -17.37 -10.03 9.47
CA ASN A 102 -16.82 -11.25 8.87
C ASN A 102 -17.12 -11.43 7.37
N ARG A 103 -18.30 -10.99 6.90
CA ARG A 103 -18.70 -11.22 5.50
C ARG A 103 -17.81 -10.45 4.53
N TYR A 104 -17.61 -9.15 4.79
CA TYR A 104 -16.82 -8.29 3.92
C TYR A 104 -15.31 -8.49 4.14
N GLU A 105 -14.92 -8.85 5.36
CA GLU A 105 -13.56 -9.28 5.63
C GLU A 105 -13.15 -10.50 4.78
N ARG A 106 -14.02 -11.51 4.64
CA ARG A 106 -13.73 -12.68 3.78
C ARG A 106 -13.48 -12.29 2.33
N ILE A 107 -14.18 -11.28 1.82
CA ILE A 107 -13.95 -10.74 0.46
C ILE A 107 -12.55 -10.13 0.37
N LEU A 108 -12.15 -9.35 1.37
CA LEU A 108 -10.82 -8.74 1.42
C LEU A 108 -9.72 -9.79 1.58
N ILE A 109 -9.92 -10.83 2.40
CA ILE A 109 -8.97 -11.94 2.52
C ILE A 109 -8.82 -12.66 1.18
N ALA A 110 -9.93 -13.05 0.55
CA ALA A 110 -9.93 -13.73 -0.74
C ALA A 110 -9.20 -12.90 -1.81
N THR A 111 -9.44 -11.59 -1.83
CA THR A 111 -8.85 -10.66 -2.81
C THR A 111 -7.39 -10.34 -2.51
N MET A 112 -7.09 -9.82 -1.31
CA MET A 112 -5.82 -9.18 -0.97
C MET A 112 -4.77 -10.11 -0.37
N ILE A 113 -5.21 -11.23 0.18
CA ILE A 113 -4.31 -12.21 0.83
C ILE A 113 -4.17 -13.45 -0.04
N ASN A 114 -5.29 -14.00 -0.51
CA ASN A 114 -5.29 -15.25 -1.29
C ASN A 114 -5.14 -15.02 -2.80
N ASN A 115 -5.24 -13.77 -3.29
CA ASN A 115 -5.17 -13.41 -4.71
C ASN A 115 -6.15 -14.25 -5.57
N GLN A 116 -7.35 -14.50 -5.04
CA GLN A 116 -8.39 -15.25 -5.75
C GLN A 116 -8.97 -14.41 -6.90
N PRO A 117 -9.34 -15.07 -8.01
CA PRO A 117 -9.99 -14.38 -9.12
C PRO A 117 -11.43 -13.98 -8.75
N LEU A 118 -11.95 -12.98 -9.45
CA LEU A 118 -13.20 -12.30 -9.11
C LEU A 118 -14.44 -13.20 -9.18
N ASP A 119 -14.44 -14.16 -10.11
CA ASP A 119 -15.49 -15.15 -10.32
C ASP A 119 -15.55 -16.18 -9.18
N GLU A 120 -14.39 -16.66 -8.72
CA GLU A 120 -14.32 -17.49 -7.52
C GLU A 120 -14.87 -16.73 -6.31
N ILE A 121 -14.44 -15.48 -6.09
CA ILE A 121 -14.93 -14.67 -4.98
C ILE A 121 -16.46 -14.54 -5.06
N ALA A 122 -16.99 -14.14 -6.22
CA ALA A 122 -18.42 -13.96 -6.44
C ALA A 122 -19.24 -15.21 -6.10
N SER A 123 -18.74 -16.41 -6.47
CA SER A 123 -19.39 -17.68 -6.17
C SER A 123 -19.50 -17.95 -4.66
N HIS A 124 -18.45 -17.64 -3.89
CA HIS A 124 -18.41 -17.87 -2.44
C HIS A 124 -19.33 -16.91 -1.67
N VAL A 125 -19.55 -15.69 -2.17
CA VAL A 125 -20.38 -14.68 -1.52
C VAL A 125 -21.77 -14.52 -2.12
N GLN A 126 -22.14 -15.38 -3.08
CA GLN A 126 -23.43 -15.43 -3.77
C GLN A 126 -23.81 -14.10 -4.44
N TYR A 127 -22.82 -13.43 -5.04
CA TYR A 127 -23.04 -12.24 -5.87
C TYR A 127 -22.94 -12.59 -7.36
N ASP A 128 -23.58 -11.79 -8.20
CA ASP A 128 -23.34 -11.83 -9.64
C ASP A 128 -21.87 -11.43 -9.90
N PRO A 129 -21.06 -12.29 -10.57
CA PRO A 129 -19.68 -11.97 -10.92
C PRO A 129 -19.52 -10.64 -11.66
N ARG A 130 -20.53 -10.23 -12.44
CA ARG A 130 -20.53 -8.96 -13.19
C ARG A 130 -20.55 -7.74 -12.29
N HIS A 131 -21.08 -7.86 -11.08
CA HIS A 131 -21.18 -6.75 -10.11
C HIS A 131 -20.07 -6.78 -9.05
N MET A 132 -19.29 -7.86 -8.99
CA MET A 132 -18.33 -8.05 -7.91
C MET A 132 -17.23 -6.97 -7.89
N GLY A 133 -16.84 -6.43 -9.05
CA GLY A 133 -15.93 -5.29 -9.14
C GLY A 133 -16.50 -4.03 -8.46
N SER A 134 -17.79 -3.75 -8.67
CA SER A 134 -18.49 -2.63 -8.01
C SER A 134 -18.70 -2.88 -6.52
N VAL A 135 -18.98 -4.11 -6.10
CA VAL A 135 -19.06 -4.49 -4.68
C VAL A 135 -17.73 -4.24 -3.99
N LEU A 136 -16.63 -4.64 -4.62
CA LEU A 136 -15.28 -4.40 -4.11
C LEU A 136 -14.97 -2.89 -4.04
N ALA A 137 -15.31 -2.12 -5.09
CA ALA A 137 -15.13 -0.68 -5.09
C ALA A 137 -15.87 -0.01 -3.91
N LEU A 138 -17.15 -0.37 -3.68
CA LEU A 138 -17.95 0.16 -2.57
C LEU A 138 -17.36 -0.19 -1.20
N LEU A 139 -16.84 -1.41 -1.05
CA LEU A 139 -16.16 -1.83 0.18
C LEU A 139 -14.88 -1.02 0.40
N LEU A 140 -14.08 -0.79 -0.64
CA LEU A 140 -12.85 0.00 -0.54
C LEU A 140 -13.12 1.50 -0.32
N ASP A 141 -14.21 2.03 -0.87
CA ASP A 141 -14.72 3.38 -0.55
C ASP A 141 -15.06 3.49 0.94
N PHE A 142 -15.73 2.47 1.47
CA PHE A 142 -16.08 2.41 2.88
C PHE A 142 -14.82 2.33 3.77
N LEU A 143 -13.84 1.50 3.42
CA LEU A 143 -12.56 1.46 4.10
C LEU A 143 -11.83 2.80 4.05
N THR A 144 -11.78 3.45 2.89
CA THR A 144 -11.12 4.75 2.70
C THR A 144 -11.66 5.77 3.70
N ARG A 145 -13.00 5.91 3.77
CA ARG A 145 -13.65 6.82 4.74
C ARG A 145 -13.33 6.47 6.19
N HIS A 146 -13.25 5.19 6.54
CA HIS A 146 -12.97 4.77 7.91
C HIS A 146 -11.51 4.95 8.31
N TYR A 147 -10.57 4.81 7.37
CA TYR A 147 -9.17 5.14 7.59
C TYR A 147 -8.97 6.66 7.72
N ASP A 148 -9.60 7.46 6.85
CA ASP A 148 -9.51 8.92 6.91
C ASP A 148 -10.09 9.49 8.21
N ALA A 149 -11.21 8.92 8.69
CA ALA A 149 -11.86 9.32 9.94
C ALA A 149 -11.30 8.60 11.19
N MET A 150 -10.24 7.80 11.05
CA MET A 150 -9.78 6.91 12.10
C MET A 150 -9.21 7.69 13.31
N PRO A 151 -9.65 7.38 14.55
CA PRO A 151 -9.15 8.05 15.75
C PRO A 151 -7.61 8.01 15.85
N GLY A 152 -7.00 9.18 16.09
CA GLY A 152 -5.55 9.36 16.13
C GLY A 152 -4.78 8.39 17.04
N HIS A 153 -5.40 7.92 18.12
CA HIS A 153 -4.77 6.97 19.04
C HIS A 153 -4.62 5.56 18.46
N LEU A 154 -5.40 5.16 17.46
CA LEU A 154 -5.29 3.85 16.78
C LEU A 154 -4.10 3.82 15.80
N TRP A 155 -3.65 4.99 15.36
CA TRP A 155 -2.40 5.13 14.60
C TRP A 155 -1.16 5.04 15.49
N ARG A 156 -1.33 5.22 16.81
CA ARG A 156 -0.23 5.15 17.76
C ARG A 156 0.03 3.71 18.13
N GLY A 157 1.16 3.25 17.66
CA GLY A 157 1.81 2.02 18.04
C GLY A 157 3.10 2.37 18.72
#